data_AF-F4WL91-F1
#
_entry.id   AF-F4WL91-F1
#
_cell.length_a   1.000
_cell.length_b   1.000
_cell.length_c   1.000
_cell.angle_alpha   90.00
_cell.angle_beta   90.00
_cell.angle_gamma   90.00
#
_symmetry.space_group_name_H-M   'P 1'
#
loop_
_entity.id
_entity.type
_entity.pdbx_description
1 polymer ?
#
loop_
_entity_poly.entity_id
_entity_poly.type
_entity_poly.pdbx_seq_one_letter_code
_entity_poly.pdbx_strand_id
1 'polypeptide(L)'
;DLKISEDECSINVYFVKEATQVWSGKEFCYIEAAAREQPNLNIYLINLMRTSNTPNTSEIYLKMALTTQNANIHIVELLIDKFFSKTKLSHIAKNLNNELLLMAARAYLLWNFPGVAMHPSAYCNLSVINKSRWNKVEKRDCIPDKLITIDPTIDLQATDVHCQAFLGFLIQEISKNTTQIYSLKDALDKFCPRYTYREKAPIMRYRVHFG
;
A
#
# COMPACT_ATOMS: atom_id res chain seq x y z
N ASP A 1 11.43 12.30 7.58
CA ASP A 1 11.53 11.25 6.55
C ASP A 1 10.79 10.00 6.99
N LEU A 2 10.14 9.32 6.05
CA LEU A 2 9.45 8.05 6.29
C LEU A 2 10.52 6.98 6.55
N LYS A 3 10.45 6.34 7.72
CA LYS A 3 11.32 5.21 8.09
C LYS A 3 10.49 3.95 8.02
N ILE A 4 10.75 3.12 7.01
CA ILE A 4 10.13 1.81 6.82
C ILE A 4 11.21 0.75 7.03
N SER A 5 10.84 -0.39 7.59
CA SER A 5 11.73 -1.53 7.75
C SER A 5 12.18 -2.06 6.40
N GLU A 6 13.48 -2.23 6.23
CA GLU A 6 14.11 -2.87 5.07
C GLU A 6 14.42 -4.35 5.34
N ASP A 7 13.91 -4.92 6.45
CA ASP A 7 14.06 -6.34 6.76
C ASP A 7 13.41 -7.20 5.69
N GLU A 8 14.24 -7.83 4.85
CA GLU A 8 13.82 -8.69 3.74
C GLU A 8 13.01 -9.90 4.20
N CYS A 9 13.12 -10.30 5.47
CA CYS A 9 12.40 -11.44 6.02
C CYS A 9 11.04 -11.06 6.63
N SER A 10 10.67 -9.77 6.64
CA SER A 10 9.37 -9.27 7.08
C SER A 10 8.64 -8.53 5.95
N ILE A 11 7.33 -8.77 5.82
CA ILE A 11 6.52 -8.07 4.82
C ILE A 11 5.97 -6.79 5.44
N ASN A 12 6.18 -5.67 4.76
CA ASN A 12 5.53 -4.41 5.11
C ASN A 12 4.09 -4.39 4.57
N VAL A 13 3.15 -4.00 5.41
CA VAL A 13 1.74 -3.81 5.05
C VAL A 13 1.38 -2.34 5.28
N TYR A 14 0.78 -1.70 4.28
CA TYR A 14 0.45 -0.28 4.30
C TYR A 14 -1.06 -0.06 4.26
N PHE A 15 -1.59 0.53 5.33
CA PHE A 15 -2.92 1.12 5.37
C PHE A 15 -2.77 2.64 5.27
N VAL A 16 -3.31 3.25 4.24
CA VAL A 16 -3.13 4.68 3.95
C VAL A 16 -4.49 5.38 3.97
N LYS A 17 -4.55 6.55 4.62
CA LYS A 17 -5.75 7.38 4.65
C LYS A 17 -5.38 8.86 4.65
N GLU A 18 -6.31 9.68 4.17
CA GLU A 18 -6.18 11.14 4.31
C GLU A 18 -6.63 11.54 5.72
N ALA A 19 -5.85 12.36 6.41
CA ALA A 19 -5.95 12.55 7.86
C ALA A 19 -7.24 13.26 8.34
N THR A 20 -8.00 13.90 7.45
CA THR A 20 -9.33 14.44 7.79
C THR A 20 -10.40 13.36 7.79
N GLN A 21 -10.17 12.24 7.11
CA GLN A 21 -11.04 11.07 7.15
C GLN A 21 -10.67 10.20 8.35
N VAL A 22 -11.48 10.28 9.40
CA VAL A 22 -11.29 9.50 10.63
C VAL A 22 -11.37 7.99 10.33
N TRP A 23 -10.42 7.20 10.83
CA TRP A 23 -10.49 5.76 10.98
C TRP A 23 -11.69 5.38 11.87
N SER A 24 -12.62 4.65 11.28
CA SER A 24 -13.73 4.05 12.00
C SER A 24 -13.22 2.99 12.98
N GLY A 25 -13.98 2.75 14.06
CA GLY A 25 -13.70 1.64 14.97
C GLY A 25 -13.61 0.29 14.24
N LYS A 26 -14.38 0.11 13.17
CA LYS A 26 -14.33 -1.09 12.33
C LYS A 26 -13.00 -1.25 11.61
N GLU A 27 -12.45 -0.18 11.06
CA GLU A 27 -11.12 -0.20 10.45
C GLU A 27 -10.04 -0.49 11.49
N PHE A 28 -10.13 0.10 12.69
CA PHE A 28 -9.22 -0.22 13.79
C PHE A 28 -9.25 -1.71 14.15
N CYS A 29 -10.43 -2.33 14.26
CA CYS A 29 -10.54 -3.76 14.49
C CYS A 29 -9.88 -4.60 13.38
N TYR A 30 -10.02 -4.19 12.12
CA TYR A 30 -9.36 -4.88 11.01
C TYR A 30 -7.84 -4.78 11.05
N ILE A 31 -7.31 -3.61 11.38
CA ILE A 31 -5.87 -3.37 11.52
C ILE A 31 -5.32 -4.19 12.71
N GLU A 32 -6.02 -4.19 13.84
CA GLU A 32 -5.65 -4.99 15.01
C GLU A 32 -5.68 -6.50 14.70
N ALA A 33 -6.73 -6.98 14.02
CA ALA A 33 -6.83 -8.37 13.60
C ALA A 33 -5.66 -8.77 12.69
N ALA A 34 -5.33 -7.93 11.71
CA ALA A 34 -4.16 -8.14 10.84
C ALA A 34 -2.87 -8.29 11.65
N ALA A 35 -2.66 -7.44 12.66
CA ALA A 35 -1.47 -7.46 13.50
C ALA A 35 -1.35 -8.71 14.36
N ARG A 36 -2.47 -9.12 14.98
CA ARG A 36 -2.52 -10.29 15.87
C ARG A 36 -2.44 -11.60 15.12
N GLU A 37 -3.08 -11.70 13.96
CA GLU A 37 -3.06 -12.92 13.16
C GLU A 37 -1.73 -13.13 12.43
N GLN A 38 -0.99 -12.05 12.15
CA GLN A 38 0.26 -12.09 11.39
C GLN A 38 1.37 -11.29 12.12
N PRO A 39 1.84 -11.77 13.29
CA PRO A 39 2.78 -11.02 14.14
C PRO A 39 4.16 -10.81 13.51
N ASN A 40 4.47 -11.50 12.42
CA ASN A 40 5.74 -11.38 11.69
C ASN A 40 5.74 -10.29 10.59
N LEU A 41 4.59 -9.64 10.34
CA LEU A 41 4.48 -8.54 9.38
C LEU A 41 4.64 -7.19 10.08
N ASN A 42 5.25 -6.22 9.39
CA ASN A 42 5.27 -4.83 9.84
C ASN A 42 4.07 -4.09 9.26
N ILE A 43 3.18 -3.61 10.13
CA ILE A 43 1.96 -2.92 9.73
C ILE A 43 2.15 -1.41 9.90
N TYR A 44 2.02 -0.67 8.82
CA TYR A 44 2.12 0.78 8.77
C TYR A 44 0.75 1.40 8.57
N LEU A 45 0.32 2.18 9.56
CA LEU A 45 -0.85 3.05 9.47
C LEU A 45 -0.40 4.46 9.10
N ILE A 46 -0.57 4.83 7.84
CA ILE A 46 -0.05 6.08 7.28
C ILE A 46 -1.20 7.08 7.09
N ASN A 47 -1.09 8.20 7.78
CA ASN A 47 -2.01 9.33 7.70
C ASN A 47 -1.38 10.45 6.89
N LEU A 48 -2.03 10.81 5.78
CA LEU A 48 -1.61 11.88 4.89
C LEU A 48 -2.33 13.17 5.24
N MET A 49 -1.58 14.14 5.74
CA MET A 49 -2.08 15.44 6.18
C MET A 49 -1.92 16.49 5.07
N ARG A 50 -3.01 17.17 4.71
CA ARG A 50 -2.98 18.32 3.78
C ARG A 50 -2.34 19.56 4.40
N THR A 51 -2.53 19.76 5.70
CA THR A 51 -1.99 20.90 6.46
C THR A 51 -1.25 20.39 7.68
N SER A 52 -0.39 21.22 8.27
CA SER A 52 0.34 20.92 9.51
C SER A 52 -0.53 21.05 10.77
N ASN A 53 -1.85 21.05 10.62
CA ASN A 53 -2.74 21.18 11.77
C ASN A 53 -2.68 19.93 12.63
N THR A 54 -3.00 20.11 13.91
CA THR A 54 -2.93 19.07 14.93
C THR A 54 -3.70 17.81 14.52
N PRO A 55 -3.14 16.61 14.79
CA PRO A 55 -3.83 15.34 14.55
C PRO A 55 -5.22 15.34 15.15
N ASN A 56 -6.17 14.70 14.48
CA ASN A 56 -7.53 14.59 14.97
C ASN A 56 -7.54 13.90 16.34
N THR A 57 -7.97 14.62 17.38
CA THR A 57 -7.89 14.16 18.77
C THR A 57 -8.82 12.97 19.05
N SER A 58 -9.82 12.75 18.20
CA SER A 58 -10.82 11.69 18.33
C SER A 58 -10.23 10.27 18.27
N GLU A 59 -9.07 10.08 17.64
CA GLU A 59 -8.45 8.75 17.44
C GLU A 59 -7.28 8.45 18.35
N ILE A 60 -6.79 9.44 19.10
CA ILE A 60 -5.51 9.33 19.83
C ILE A 60 -5.52 8.10 20.75
N TYR A 61 -6.62 7.88 21.47
CA TYR A 61 -6.75 6.73 22.37
C TYR A 61 -6.71 5.39 21.63
N LEU A 62 -7.36 5.28 20.47
CA LEU A 62 -7.37 4.05 19.66
C LEU A 62 -5.99 3.78 19.05
N LYS A 63 -5.34 4.82 18.53
CA LYS A 63 -3.96 4.75 18.01
C LYS A 63 -2.97 4.32 19.09
N MET A 64 -3.07 4.88 20.29
CA MET A 64 -2.24 4.50 21.44
C MET A 64 -2.50 3.06 21.88
N ALA A 65 -3.76 2.64 21.94
CA ALA A 65 -4.11 1.27 22.29
C ALA A 65 -3.54 0.26 21.29
N LEU A 66 -3.65 0.54 19.99
CA LEU A 66 -3.09 -0.30 18.92
C LEU A 66 -1.59 -0.53 19.10
N THR A 67 -0.80 0.53 19.23
CA THR A 67 0.67 0.43 19.28
C THR A 67 1.18 -0.11 20.62
N THR A 68 0.45 0.12 21.72
CA THR A 68 0.81 -0.43 23.03
C THR A 68 0.60 -1.95 23.08
N GLN A 69 -0.43 -2.45 22.40
CA GLN A 69 -0.79 -3.87 22.41
C GLN A 69 -0.15 -4.68 21.29
N ASN A 70 0.33 -4.03 20.23
CA ASN A 70 0.87 -4.70 19.05
C ASN A 70 2.19 -4.04 18.63
N ALA A 71 3.30 -4.71 18.92
CA ALA A 71 4.65 -4.19 18.67
C ALA A 71 4.98 -4.03 17.18
N ASN A 72 4.24 -4.73 16.31
CA ASN A 72 4.41 -4.71 14.85
C ASN A 72 3.54 -3.66 14.15
N ILE A 73 2.85 -2.79 14.90
CA ILE A 73 2.09 -1.66 14.33
C ILE A 73 2.91 -0.38 14.47
N HIS A 74 3.04 0.34 13.35
CA HIS A 74 3.72 1.61 13.24
C HIS A 74 2.76 2.67 12.70
N ILE A 75 2.55 3.73 13.46
CA ILE A 75 1.69 4.85 13.05
C ILE A 75 2.58 5.97 12.53
N VAL A 76 2.27 6.48 11.34
CA VAL A 76 3.06 7.52 10.67
C VAL A 76 2.15 8.64 10.20
N GLU A 77 2.44 9.86 10.63
CA GLU A 77 1.75 11.09 10.21
C GLU A 77 2.66 11.86 9.24
N LEU A 78 2.22 12.05 8.00
CA LEU A 78 3.03 12.66 6.93
C LEU A 78 2.30 13.80 6.24
N LEU A 79 2.98 14.92 6.05
CA LEU A 79 2.50 15.99 5.18
C LEU A 79 2.58 15.54 3.72
N ILE A 80 1.50 15.72 2.96
CA ILE A 80 1.40 15.34 1.54
C ILE A 80 2.56 15.92 0.72
N ASP A 81 2.88 17.21 0.91
CA ASP A 81 3.99 17.86 0.19
C ASP A 81 5.34 17.21 0.45
N LYS A 82 5.59 16.85 1.72
CA LYS A 82 6.86 16.22 2.11
C LYS A 82 6.92 14.80 1.55
N PHE A 83 5.83 14.07 1.66
CA PHE A 83 5.71 12.69 1.20
C PHE A 83 5.97 12.57 -0.31
N PHE A 84 5.38 13.45 -1.12
CA PHE A 84 5.55 13.45 -2.59
C PHE A 84 6.67 14.36 -3.11
N SER A 85 7.46 14.98 -2.23
CA SER A 85 8.45 16.03 -2.58
C SER A 85 9.42 15.64 -3.71
N LYS A 86 9.83 14.36 -3.76
CA LYS A 86 10.78 13.82 -4.75
C LYS A 86 10.11 13.16 -5.95
N THR A 87 8.81 13.39 -6.14
CA THR A 87 8.03 12.77 -7.21
C THR A 87 7.50 13.81 -8.19
N LYS A 88 7.02 13.35 -9.34
CA LYS A 88 6.28 14.18 -10.28
C LYS A 88 4.96 14.70 -9.70
N LEU A 89 4.47 14.16 -8.59
CA LEU A 89 3.22 14.58 -7.95
C LEU A 89 3.39 15.77 -7.00
N SER A 90 4.62 16.21 -6.71
CA SER A 90 4.92 17.25 -5.71
C SER A 90 4.11 18.54 -5.88
N HIS A 91 3.76 18.91 -7.11
CA HIS A 91 3.02 20.13 -7.43
C HIS A 91 1.49 19.98 -7.49
N ILE A 92 0.97 18.75 -7.58
CA ILE A 92 -0.48 18.51 -7.67
C ILE A 92 -1.08 17.74 -6.49
N ALA A 93 -0.26 17.04 -5.70
CA ALA A 93 -0.73 16.06 -4.71
C ALA A 93 -1.73 16.64 -3.70
N LYS A 94 -1.52 17.89 -3.28
CA LYS A 94 -2.42 18.64 -2.38
C LYS A 94 -3.80 18.94 -2.94
N ASN A 95 -3.97 18.88 -4.25
CA ASN A 95 -5.21 19.20 -4.95
C ASN A 95 -5.90 17.94 -5.50
N LEU A 96 -5.26 16.77 -5.37
CA LEU A 96 -5.89 15.50 -5.72
C LEU A 96 -7.11 15.27 -4.81
N ASN A 97 -8.17 14.72 -5.40
CA ASN A 97 -9.26 14.14 -4.61
C ASN A 97 -8.72 12.94 -3.79
N ASN A 98 -9.48 12.51 -2.78
CA ASN A 98 -8.99 11.51 -1.85
C ASN A 98 -8.72 10.16 -2.53
N GLU A 99 -9.54 9.73 -3.49
CA GLU A 99 -9.34 8.46 -4.19
C GLU A 99 -8.01 8.44 -4.96
N LEU A 100 -7.74 9.47 -5.76
CA LEU A 100 -6.49 9.61 -6.50
C LEU A 100 -5.29 9.79 -5.58
N LEU A 101 -5.45 10.54 -4.50
CA LEU A 101 -4.40 10.73 -3.50
C LEU A 101 -3.97 9.39 -2.89
N LEU A 102 -4.93 8.57 -2.48
CA LEU A 102 -4.66 7.26 -1.87
C LEU A 102 -4.06 6.29 -2.89
N MET A 103 -4.59 6.27 -4.11
CA MET A 103 -4.02 5.46 -5.19
C MET A 103 -2.57 5.84 -5.49
N ALA A 104 -2.28 7.14 -5.62
CA ALA A 104 -0.94 7.67 -5.81
C ALA A 104 -0.01 7.34 -4.63
N ALA A 105 -0.52 7.44 -3.39
CA ALA A 105 0.26 7.19 -2.21
C ALA A 105 0.65 5.71 -2.07
N ARG A 106 -0.28 4.79 -2.32
CA ARG A 106 0.01 3.35 -2.34
C ARG A 106 1.01 3.02 -3.44
N ALA A 107 0.83 3.57 -4.64
CA ALA A 107 1.76 3.36 -5.74
C ALA A 107 3.16 3.89 -5.41
N TYR A 108 3.25 5.07 -4.80
CA TYR A 108 4.53 5.64 -4.37
C TYR A 108 5.18 4.84 -3.24
N LEU A 109 4.42 4.37 -2.25
CA LEU A 109 4.94 3.48 -1.21
C LEU A 109 5.54 2.22 -1.82
N LEU A 110 4.75 1.50 -2.61
CA LEU A 110 5.16 0.24 -3.21
C LEU A 110 6.29 0.41 -4.24
N TRP A 111 6.37 1.56 -4.93
CA TRP A 111 7.50 1.88 -5.81
C TRP A 111 8.82 1.97 -5.03
N ASN A 112 8.79 2.51 -3.80
CA ASN A 112 9.99 2.74 -3.00
C ASN A 112 10.26 1.66 -1.95
N PHE A 113 9.23 0.96 -1.47
CA PHE A 113 9.29 0.01 -0.37
C PHE A 113 8.36 -1.18 -0.68
N PRO A 114 8.92 -2.35 -1.00
CA PRO A 114 8.16 -3.56 -1.25
C PRO A 114 7.28 -3.93 -0.07
N GLY A 115 6.15 -4.55 -0.37
CA GLY A 115 5.14 -4.86 0.61
C GLY A 115 3.76 -4.98 -0.02
N VAL A 116 2.75 -4.73 0.80
CA VAL A 116 1.34 -4.84 0.43
C VAL A 116 0.61 -3.60 0.89
N ALA A 117 0.00 -2.85 -0.02
CA ALA A 117 -0.87 -1.73 0.30
C ALA A 117 -2.32 -2.11 0.00
N MET A 118 -3.23 -1.92 0.97
CA MET A 118 -4.63 -2.31 0.80
C MET A 118 -5.60 -1.46 1.64
N HIS A 119 -6.90 -1.63 1.41
CA HIS A 119 -7.92 -1.18 2.35
C HIS A 119 -8.00 -2.14 3.57
N PRO A 120 -8.20 -1.67 4.82
CA PRO A 120 -8.23 -2.52 6.01
C PRO A 120 -9.20 -3.71 5.94
N SER A 121 -10.36 -3.54 5.30
CA SER A 121 -11.34 -4.63 5.16
C SER A 121 -10.83 -5.84 4.36
N ALA A 122 -9.74 -5.69 3.62
CA ALA A 122 -9.13 -6.76 2.83
C ALA A 122 -8.08 -7.56 3.63
N TYR A 123 -7.90 -7.31 4.94
CA TYR A 123 -6.82 -7.91 5.74
C TYR A 123 -6.77 -9.44 5.70
N CYS A 124 -7.90 -10.13 5.55
CA CYS A 124 -7.96 -11.59 5.47
C CYS A 124 -7.08 -12.16 4.33
N ASN A 125 -6.84 -11.38 3.27
CA ASN A 125 -5.98 -11.77 2.15
C ASN A 125 -4.51 -11.90 2.55
N LEU A 126 -4.08 -11.27 3.66
CA LEU A 126 -2.71 -11.38 4.17
C LEU A 126 -2.34 -12.83 4.48
N SER A 127 -3.30 -13.64 4.93
CA SER A 127 -3.04 -15.06 5.22
C SER A 127 -2.63 -15.85 3.98
N VAL A 128 -3.17 -15.51 2.81
CA VAL A 128 -2.84 -16.15 1.53
C VAL A 128 -1.50 -15.61 1.01
N ILE A 129 -1.32 -14.28 1.06
CA ILE A 129 -0.12 -13.60 0.55
C ILE A 129 1.13 -13.96 1.37
N ASN A 130 1.01 -14.00 2.70
CA ASN A 130 2.12 -14.36 3.58
C ASN A 130 2.48 -15.83 3.38
N LYS A 131 1.49 -16.75 3.35
CA LYS A 131 1.74 -18.18 3.12
C LYS A 131 2.39 -18.47 1.77
N SER A 132 2.01 -17.76 0.70
CA SER A 132 2.60 -18.02 -0.62
C SER A 132 4.07 -17.66 -0.70
N ARG A 133 4.59 -16.73 0.11
CA ARG A 133 6.03 -16.42 0.13
C ARG A 133 6.89 -17.50 0.81
N TRP A 134 6.33 -18.25 1.76
CA TRP A 134 7.08 -19.26 2.52
C TRP A 134 6.85 -20.68 1.97
N ASN A 135 7.38 -20.97 0.76
CA ASN A 135 7.43 -22.35 0.29
C ASN A 135 8.44 -23.18 1.11
N LYS A 136 7.98 -24.34 1.59
CA LYS A 136 8.58 -25.20 2.64
C LYS A 136 9.92 -25.89 2.30
N VAL A 137 10.76 -25.38 1.41
CA VAL A 137 11.90 -26.18 0.90
C VAL A 137 13.27 -25.82 1.43
N GLU A 138 13.51 -24.67 2.09
CA GLU A 138 14.79 -24.49 2.78
C GLU A 138 14.71 -23.38 3.84
N LYS A 139 14.85 -23.77 5.11
CA LYS A 139 15.04 -22.83 6.22
C LYS A 139 16.41 -22.15 6.07
N ARG A 140 16.52 -21.14 5.21
CA ARG A 140 17.47 -20.02 5.36
C ARG A 140 17.38 -18.95 4.28
N ASP A 141 16.75 -19.21 3.15
CA ASP A 141 16.71 -18.22 2.08
C ASP A 141 15.32 -17.58 2.06
N CYS A 142 15.22 -16.35 2.57
CA CYS A 142 14.05 -15.47 2.48
C CYS A 142 13.84 -15.05 1.00
N ILE A 143 13.76 -16.00 0.06
CA ILE A 143 13.51 -15.74 -1.36
C ILE A 143 12.00 -15.62 -1.55
N PRO A 144 11.47 -14.42 -1.84
CA PRO A 144 10.03 -14.23 -2.01
C PRO A 144 9.54 -15.05 -3.20
N ASP A 145 8.44 -15.79 -3.03
CA ASP A 145 7.73 -16.38 -4.16
C ASP A 145 7.16 -15.26 -5.05
N LYS A 146 7.41 -15.35 -6.37
CA LYS A 146 7.29 -14.28 -7.39
C LYS A 146 5.84 -13.90 -7.76
N LEU A 147 4.92 -13.92 -6.79
CA LEU A 147 3.50 -13.63 -7.00
C LEU A 147 3.18 -12.20 -6.59
N ILE A 148 3.44 -11.28 -7.53
CA ILE A 148 2.99 -9.88 -7.50
C ILE A 148 1.47 -9.88 -7.74
N THR A 149 0.69 -9.32 -6.81
CA THR A 149 -0.77 -9.29 -6.89
C THR A 149 -1.26 -7.85 -6.90
N ILE A 150 -1.83 -7.42 -8.02
CA ILE A 150 -2.63 -6.20 -8.10
C ILE A 150 -4.07 -6.66 -8.32
N ASP A 151 -4.90 -6.48 -7.29
CA ASP A 151 -6.34 -6.73 -7.38
C ASP A 151 -7.08 -5.40 -7.31
N PRO A 152 -7.57 -4.89 -8.46
CA PRO A 152 -8.25 -3.61 -8.53
C PRO A 152 -9.67 -3.65 -7.93
N THR A 153 -10.25 -4.83 -7.69
CA THR A 153 -11.61 -4.97 -7.16
C THR A 153 -11.65 -4.77 -5.65
N ILE A 154 -10.63 -5.24 -4.94
CA ILE A 154 -10.52 -5.10 -3.48
C ILE A 154 -9.48 -4.06 -3.06
N ASP A 155 -9.02 -3.23 -4.01
CA ASP A 155 -8.07 -2.13 -3.77
C ASP A 155 -6.76 -2.61 -3.10
N LEU A 156 -6.27 -3.75 -3.56
CA LEU A 156 -5.07 -4.43 -3.08
C LEU A 156 -3.95 -4.29 -4.11
N GLN A 157 -2.78 -3.84 -3.65
CA GLN A 157 -1.57 -3.72 -4.44
C GLN A 157 -0.43 -4.36 -3.68
N ALA A 158 0.29 -5.30 -4.28
CA ALA A 158 1.43 -5.95 -3.67
C ALA A 158 2.62 -6.00 -4.63
N THR A 159 3.82 -5.74 -4.11
CA THR A 159 5.07 -5.89 -4.85
C THR A 159 6.15 -6.47 -3.96
N ASP A 160 6.97 -7.34 -4.55
CA ASP A 160 8.19 -7.90 -3.97
C ASP A 160 9.45 -7.15 -4.42
N VAL A 161 9.34 -6.29 -5.43
CA VAL A 161 10.44 -5.51 -5.99
C VAL A 161 10.17 -4.01 -5.95
N HIS A 162 11.23 -3.24 -5.76
CA HIS A 162 11.21 -1.79 -5.97
C HIS A 162 10.98 -1.47 -7.46
N CYS A 163 10.55 -0.24 -7.75
CA CYS A 163 10.53 0.30 -9.11
C CYS A 163 9.69 -0.51 -10.12
N GLN A 164 8.59 -1.15 -9.69
CA GLN A 164 7.71 -1.88 -10.61
C GLN A 164 7.14 -0.93 -11.66
N ALA A 165 7.44 -1.18 -12.95
CA ALA A 165 7.12 -0.29 -14.07
C ALA A 165 5.67 0.23 -14.09
N PHE A 166 4.71 -0.61 -13.72
CA PHE A 166 3.30 -0.23 -13.61
C PHE A 166 3.06 0.89 -12.57
N LEU A 167 3.66 0.80 -11.38
CA LEU A 167 3.49 1.82 -10.34
C LEU A 167 4.11 3.15 -10.78
N GLY A 168 5.25 3.10 -11.47
CA GLY A 168 5.89 4.29 -12.05
C GLY A 168 5.04 4.93 -13.14
N PHE A 169 4.46 4.10 -14.01
CA PHE A 169 3.46 4.54 -15.00
C PHE A 169 2.26 5.20 -14.31
N LEU A 170 1.70 4.59 -13.28
CA LEU A 170 0.55 5.11 -12.54
C LEU A 170 0.84 6.49 -11.92
N ILE A 171 1.98 6.63 -11.23
CA ILE A 171 2.43 7.91 -10.67
C ILE A 171 2.58 8.97 -11.78
N GLN A 172 3.15 8.58 -12.92
CA GLN A 172 3.36 9.48 -14.06
C GLN A 172 2.03 9.93 -14.70
N GLU A 173 1.07 9.02 -14.86
CA GLU A 173 -0.21 9.36 -15.49
C GLU A 173 -1.07 10.25 -14.58
N ILE A 174 -1.11 9.96 -13.27
CA ILE A 174 -1.76 10.86 -12.30
C ILE A 174 -1.13 12.25 -12.35
N SER A 175 0.20 12.35 -12.53
CA SER A 175 0.90 13.63 -12.67
C SER A 175 0.55 14.43 -13.92
N LYS A 176 0.20 13.77 -15.03
CA LYS A 176 -0.07 14.46 -16.31
C LYS A 176 -1.52 14.89 -16.45
N ASN A 177 -2.45 14.03 -16.06
CA ASN A 177 -3.86 14.26 -16.28
C ASN A 177 -4.73 13.52 -15.26
N THR A 178 -5.09 14.21 -14.19
CA THR A 178 -5.94 13.70 -13.11
C THR A 178 -7.35 13.32 -13.56
N THR A 179 -7.77 13.73 -14.75
CA THR A 179 -9.12 13.44 -15.28
C THR A 179 -9.17 12.15 -16.08
N GLN A 180 -8.06 11.45 -16.28
CA GLN A 180 -7.99 10.31 -17.19
C GLN A 180 -7.82 8.95 -16.52
N ILE A 181 -7.60 8.93 -15.20
CA ILE A 181 -7.56 7.70 -14.40
C ILE A 181 -8.58 7.88 -13.30
N TYR A 182 -9.62 7.05 -13.30
CA TYR A 182 -10.64 7.07 -12.25
C TYR A 182 -10.51 5.87 -11.32
N SER A 183 -9.93 4.78 -11.82
CA SER A 183 -9.70 3.55 -11.07
C SER A 183 -8.36 2.91 -11.40
N LEU A 184 -7.93 2.00 -10.53
CA LEU A 184 -6.75 1.16 -10.78
C LEU A 184 -6.93 0.29 -12.03
N LYS A 185 -8.18 -0.13 -12.30
CA LYS A 185 -8.53 -0.88 -13.51
C LYS A 185 -8.27 -0.06 -14.78
N ASP A 186 -8.68 1.20 -14.82
CA ASP A 186 -8.44 2.06 -15.98
C ASP A 186 -6.94 2.25 -16.25
N ALA A 187 -6.15 2.39 -15.18
CA ALA A 187 -4.70 2.47 -15.29
C ALA A 187 -4.09 1.17 -15.82
N LEU A 188 -4.58 0.02 -15.38
CA LEU A 188 -4.14 -1.29 -15.85
C LEU A 188 -4.49 -1.51 -17.33
N ASP A 189 -5.72 -1.17 -17.72
CA ASP A 189 -6.18 -1.29 -19.11
C ASP A 189 -5.38 -0.37 -20.04
N LYS A 190 -4.98 0.82 -19.59
CA LYS A 190 -4.07 1.71 -20.33
C LYS A 190 -2.65 1.18 -20.42
N PHE A 191 -2.11 0.68 -19.30
CA PHE A 191 -0.75 0.13 -19.25
C PHE A 191 -0.62 -1.15 -20.08
N CYS A 192 -1.67 -1.98 -20.08
CA CYS A 192 -1.73 -3.26 -20.76
C CYS A 192 -3.07 -3.43 -21.49
N PRO A 193 -3.25 -2.84 -22.69
CA PRO A 193 -4.52 -2.85 -23.43
C PRO A 193 -5.01 -4.24 -23.87
N ARG A 194 -4.12 -5.23 -23.86
CA ARG A 194 -4.45 -6.64 -24.18
C ARG A 194 -4.79 -7.48 -22.95
N TYR A 195 -4.82 -6.87 -21.76
CA TYR A 195 -5.17 -7.56 -20.54
C TYR A 195 -6.69 -7.77 -20.47
N THR A 196 -7.13 -9.02 -20.62
CA THR A 196 -8.52 -9.40 -20.29
C THR A 196 -8.55 -9.93 -18.86
N TYR A 197 -9.20 -9.20 -17.94
CA TYR A 197 -9.52 -9.71 -16.61
C TYR A 197 -10.38 -10.98 -16.75
N ARG A 198 -9.80 -12.16 -16.57
CA ARG A 198 -10.55 -13.42 -16.49
C ARG A 198 -10.78 -13.73 -15.02
N GLU A 199 -12.04 -13.82 -14.62
CA GLU A 199 -12.56 -14.10 -13.26
C GLU A 199 -12.01 -15.36 -12.55
N LYS A 200 -11.06 -16.09 -13.16
CA LYS A 200 -10.56 -17.38 -12.65
C LYS A 200 -9.07 -17.39 -12.24
N ALA A 201 -8.37 -16.25 -12.24
CA ALA A 201 -7.06 -16.14 -11.56
C ALA A 201 -6.71 -14.65 -11.29
N PRO A 202 -6.54 -14.21 -10.03
CA PRO A 202 -6.28 -12.81 -9.70
C PRO A 202 -4.79 -12.47 -9.82
N ILE A 203 -4.15 -12.80 -10.96
CA ILE A 203 -2.68 -12.73 -11.04
C ILE A 203 -2.24 -12.02 -12.31
N MET A 204 -1.81 -10.77 -12.15
CA MET A 204 -0.99 -10.11 -13.15
C MET A 204 0.45 -10.63 -13.01
N ARG A 205 0.81 -11.62 -13.84
CA ARG A 205 2.16 -12.21 -13.87
C ARG A 205 3.07 -11.38 -14.77
N TYR A 206 4.04 -10.65 -14.21
CA TYR A 206 5.13 -10.09 -15.00
C TYR A 206 6.43 -10.86 -14.77
N ARG A 207 7.05 -11.33 -15.85
CA ARG A 207 8.48 -11.66 -15.87
C ARG A 207 9.22 -10.37 -16.22
N VAL A 208 9.96 -9.81 -15.28
CA VAL A 208 10.94 -8.76 -15.59
C VAL A 208 12.12 -9.47 -16.26
N HIS A 209 12.32 -9.23 -17.56
CA HIS A 209 13.55 -9.58 -18.24
C HIS A 209 14.47 -8.37 -18.17
N PHE A 210 15.52 -8.47 -17.36
CA PHE A 210 16.67 -7.59 -17.49
C PHE A 210 17.38 -7.98 -18.79
N GLY A 211 17.38 -7.07 -19.76
CA GLY A 211 18.24 -7.11 -20.93
C GLY A 211 19.52 -6.34 -20.67
#